data_AF-A0A7J7TD65-F1
#
_entry.id   AF-A0A7J7TD65-F1
#
_cell.length_a   1.000
_cell.length_b   1.000
_cell.length_c   1.000
_cell.angle_alpha   90.00
_cell.angle_beta   90.00
_cell.angle_gamma   90.00
#
_symmetry.space_group_name_H-M   'P 1'
#
loop_
_entity.id
_entity.type
_entity.pdbx_description
1 polymer ?
#
loop_
_entity_poly.entity_id
_entity_poly.type
_entity_poly.pdbx_seq_one_letter_code
_entity_poly.pdbx_strand_id
1 'polypeptide(L)'
;MPGSTGARRRCVKLTVALEAADCEFPPHLDIYIEGSHLPPPLGLLPGARVYFNQLEKRVSRSHNVYCCFRSSTYVQVLSFPPETTVRAPLPHIYLARLLQGGQAPFQATAACHIVSVFSLQLLWVCAHCTSICSQGRCTLQGSTCPTQTSISQASISFLVEDGTAEAVVTCRNHHVAAALGLCSSEWTSLLELVRGPGKVALQLPGSAAQPETSAKTDEPLTLFLRTLCTSLSVLRPIVLSFELERKPSKIVPLEPPRLKQFHCGTAGDLPLLTHVNPRIRLSCLSIQEPEHSSSLGGFAASC
;
A
#
# COMPACT_ATOMS: atom_id res chain seq x y z
N MET A 1 0.13 40.85 18.06
CA MET A 1 -0.38 40.15 16.85
C MET A 1 -1.09 38.88 17.31
N PRO A 2 -2.43 38.86 17.34
CA PRO A 2 -3.18 37.73 17.88
C PRO A 2 -3.08 36.53 16.92
N GLY A 3 -2.89 35.34 17.51
CA GLY A 3 -2.67 34.09 16.80
C GLY A 3 -3.86 33.68 15.93
N SER A 4 -3.56 33.28 14.69
CA SER A 4 -4.53 32.63 13.81
C SER A 4 -4.86 31.24 14.37
N THR A 5 -5.89 31.15 15.20
CA THR A 5 -6.66 29.92 15.36
C THR A 5 -7.23 29.57 13.99
N GLY A 6 -6.51 28.72 13.24
CA GLY A 6 -6.98 28.22 11.96
C GLY A 6 -8.32 27.54 12.16
N ALA A 7 -9.40 28.22 11.79
CA ALA A 7 -10.74 27.65 11.82
C ALA A 7 -10.68 26.33 11.06
N ARG A 8 -10.94 25.21 11.75
CA ARG A 8 -11.06 23.89 11.14
C ARG A 8 -12.07 24.02 10.00
N ARG A 9 -11.59 24.10 8.77
CA ARG A 9 -12.45 24.15 7.59
C ARG A 9 -13.27 22.87 7.59
N ARG A 10 -14.58 23.01 7.84
CA ARG A 10 -15.51 21.89 7.72
C ARG A 10 -15.51 21.49 6.25
N CYS A 11 -15.13 20.25 6.01
CA CYS A 11 -15.01 19.68 4.68
C CYS A 11 -15.46 18.22 4.75
N VAL A 12 -16.27 17.82 3.79
CA VAL A 12 -16.66 16.42 3.60
C VAL A 12 -15.97 15.92 2.33
N LYS A 13 -15.30 14.78 2.44
CA LYS A 13 -14.72 14.07 1.30
C LYS A 13 -15.56 12.82 1.02
N LEU A 14 -16.00 12.70 -0.22
CA LEU A 14 -16.63 11.49 -0.77
C LEU A 14 -15.64 10.82 -1.72
N THR A 15 -15.53 9.50 -1.65
CA THR A 15 -14.81 8.70 -2.66
C THR A 15 -15.87 7.93 -3.45
N VAL A 16 -15.95 8.15 -4.76
CA VAL A 16 -16.96 7.54 -5.62
C VAL A 16 -16.30 6.68 -6.69
N ALA A 17 -16.91 5.53 -7.00
CA ALA A 17 -16.61 4.77 -8.20
C ALA A 17 -17.50 5.29 -9.33
N LEU A 18 -16.93 5.55 -10.51
CA LEU A 18 -17.71 6.03 -11.65
C LEU A 18 -18.54 4.89 -12.25
N GLU A 19 -19.74 5.19 -12.72
CA GLU A 19 -20.54 4.26 -13.51
C GLU A 19 -20.43 4.70 -14.98
N ALA A 20 -19.74 3.90 -15.82
CA ALA A 20 -19.54 4.19 -17.23
C ALA A 20 -19.75 2.91 -18.06
N ALA A 21 -20.61 2.97 -19.07
CA ALA A 21 -21.03 1.81 -19.86
C ALA A 21 -19.88 1.13 -20.63
N ASP A 22 -18.84 1.87 -21.00
CA ASP A 22 -17.73 1.40 -21.85
C ASP A 22 -16.42 1.12 -21.07
N CYS A 23 -16.48 1.07 -19.73
CA CYS A 23 -15.30 0.90 -18.88
C CYS A 23 -15.45 -0.31 -17.96
N GLU A 24 -14.73 -1.39 -18.27
CA GLU A 24 -14.72 -2.64 -17.47
C GLU A 24 -14.26 -2.38 -16.02
N PHE A 25 -13.31 -1.45 -15.83
CA PHE A 25 -12.77 -1.08 -14.51
C PHE A 25 -12.84 0.44 -14.30
N PRO A 26 -13.96 0.95 -13.78
CA PRO A 26 -14.13 2.39 -13.65
C PRO A 26 -13.16 2.99 -12.61
N PRO A 27 -12.61 4.19 -12.87
CA PRO A 27 -11.74 4.84 -11.92
C PRO A 27 -12.52 5.35 -10.70
N HIS A 28 -11.80 5.51 -9.60
CA HIS A 28 -12.31 6.17 -8.40
C HIS A 28 -11.97 7.66 -8.42
N LEU A 29 -12.90 8.48 -7.93
CA LEU A 29 -12.76 9.93 -7.87
C LEU A 29 -13.07 10.44 -6.46
N ASP A 30 -12.29 11.41 -6.01
CA ASP A 30 -12.56 12.13 -4.77
C ASP A 30 -13.42 13.38 -5.07
N ILE A 31 -14.52 13.55 -4.34
CA ILE A 31 -15.39 14.74 -4.40
C ILE A 31 -15.36 15.45 -3.04
N TYR A 32 -15.07 16.76 -3.04
CA TYR A 32 -14.98 17.59 -1.84
C TYR A 32 -16.14 18.57 -1.75
N ILE A 33 -16.77 18.62 -0.57
CA ILE A 33 -17.83 19.55 -0.20
C ILE A 33 -17.28 20.48 0.87
N GLU A 34 -17.14 21.76 0.53
CA GLU A 34 -16.55 22.79 1.39
C GLU A 34 -17.62 23.70 2.00
N GLY A 35 -17.22 24.54 2.96
CA GLY A 35 -18.10 25.25 3.90
C GLY A 35 -19.34 25.96 3.33
N SER A 36 -19.26 26.58 2.14
CA SER A 36 -20.40 27.25 1.50
C SER A 36 -21.50 26.29 1.02
N HIS A 37 -21.20 24.99 0.95
CA HIS A 37 -22.08 23.94 0.45
C HIS A 37 -22.42 22.89 1.52
N LEU A 38 -22.12 23.19 2.79
CA LEU A 38 -22.51 22.36 3.93
C LEU A 38 -23.80 22.89 4.57
N PRO A 39 -24.69 22.02 5.07
CA PRO A 39 -24.56 20.55 5.13
C PRO A 39 -24.78 19.87 3.75
N PRO A 40 -24.23 18.66 3.54
CA PRO A 40 -24.42 17.93 2.29
C PRO A 40 -25.88 17.49 2.11
N PRO A 41 -26.34 17.28 0.86
CA PRO A 41 -27.65 16.72 0.57
C PRO A 41 -27.89 15.37 1.26
N LEU A 42 -29.15 15.08 1.60
CA LEU A 42 -29.55 13.81 2.20
C LEU A 42 -29.33 12.65 1.21
N GLY A 43 -29.08 11.45 1.74
CA GLY A 43 -28.93 10.23 0.95
C GLY A 43 -27.53 9.98 0.35
N LEU A 44 -26.56 10.87 0.61
CA LEU A 44 -25.13 10.63 0.30
C LEU A 44 -24.50 9.63 1.28
N LEU A 45 -24.92 8.37 1.17
CA LEU A 45 -24.47 7.26 2.01
C LEU A 45 -23.55 6.31 1.21
N PRO A 46 -22.57 5.65 1.86
CA PRO A 46 -21.79 4.59 1.21
C PRO A 46 -22.72 3.50 0.63
N GLY A 47 -22.58 3.22 -0.67
CA GLY A 47 -23.40 2.25 -1.40
C GLY A 47 -24.62 2.82 -2.14
N ALA A 48 -24.98 4.09 -1.91
CA ALA A 48 -26.01 4.77 -2.71
C ALA A 48 -25.51 5.06 -4.13
N ARG A 49 -26.41 5.00 -5.13
CA ARG A 49 -26.12 5.49 -6.48
C ARG A 49 -26.57 6.94 -6.57
N VAL A 50 -25.67 7.81 -7.01
CA VAL A 50 -25.89 9.26 -7.02
C VAL A 50 -25.43 9.84 -8.35
N TYR A 51 -26.29 10.62 -8.96
CA TYR A 51 -25.97 11.43 -10.12
C TYR A 51 -25.45 12.80 -9.67
N PHE A 52 -24.26 13.16 -10.15
CA PHE A 52 -23.65 14.47 -9.93
C PHE A 52 -23.55 15.21 -11.26
N ASN A 53 -23.98 16.46 -11.27
CA ASN A 53 -23.88 17.33 -12.43
C ASN A 53 -23.20 18.65 -12.08
N GLN A 54 -22.47 19.22 -13.04
CA GLN A 54 -21.76 20.51 -12.92
C GLN A 54 -20.81 20.59 -11.72
N LEU A 55 -20.07 19.52 -11.47
CA LEU A 55 -18.94 19.54 -10.53
C LEU A 55 -17.77 20.32 -11.12
N GLU A 56 -17.00 20.98 -10.26
CA GLU A 56 -15.73 21.58 -10.67
C GLU A 56 -14.62 20.56 -10.67
N LYS A 57 -14.12 20.21 -11.86
CA LYS A 57 -12.90 19.41 -12.01
C LYS A 57 -11.67 20.23 -11.60
N ARG A 58 -10.87 19.67 -10.70
CA ARG A 58 -9.56 20.20 -10.30
C ARG A 58 -8.47 19.15 -10.45
N VAL A 59 -7.24 19.63 -10.61
CA VAL A 59 -6.04 18.79 -10.67
C VAL A 59 -5.13 19.21 -9.53
N SER A 60 -4.77 18.26 -8.65
CA SER A 60 -3.88 18.53 -7.53
C SER A 60 -2.44 18.78 -8.01
N ARG A 61 -1.59 19.31 -7.11
CA ARG A 61 -0.14 19.42 -7.34
C ARG A 61 0.53 18.06 -7.63
N SER A 62 -0.10 16.97 -7.21
CA SER A 62 0.32 15.58 -7.46
C SER A 62 -0.34 14.96 -8.70
N HIS A 63 -0.95 15.79 -9.56
CA HIS A 63 -1.65 15.41 -10.79
C HIS A 63 -2.84 14.46 -10.61
N ASN A 64 -3.45 14.45 -9.43
CA ASN A 64 -4.68 13.70 -9.20
C ASN A 64 -5.88 14.56 -9.58
N VAL A 65 -6.78 14.02 -10.40
CA VAL A 65 -8.07 14.62 -10.70
C VAL A 65 -9.00 14.41 -9.50
N TYR A 66 -9.68 15.47 -9.10
CA TYR A 66 -10.73 15.43 -8.09
C TYR A 66 -11.81 16.46 -8.43
N CYS A 67 -12.96 16.37 -7.79
CA CYS A 67 -14.07 17.28 -8.02
C CYS A 67 -14.43 18.08 -6.76
N CYS A 68 -14.95 19.29 -6.95
CA CYS A 68 -15.48 20.14 -5.90
C CYS A 68 -16.91 20.57 -6.19
N PHE A 69 -17.69 20.81 -5.14
CA PHE A 69 -19.00 21.43 -5.27
C PHE A 69 -18.86 22.90 -5.68
N ARG A 70 -19.80 23.34 -6.52
CA ARG A 70 -20.05 24.74 -6.88
C ARG A 70 -21.50 25.09 -6.57
N SER A 71 -21.81 26.38 -6.61
CA SER A 71 -23.19 26.86 -6.45
C SER A 71 -24.15 26.33 -7.53
N SER A 72 -23.64 25.86 -8.67
CA SER A 72 -24.42 25.28 -9.75
C SER A 72 -24.44 23.74 -9.74
N THR A 73 -23.79 23.10 -8.76
CA THR A 73 -23.76 21.64 -8.65
C THR A 73 -25.16 21.12 -8.35
N TYR A 74 -25.61 20.16 -9.17
CA TYR A 74 -26.86 19.45 -8.96
C TYR A 74 -26.57 18.00 -8.56
N VAL A 75 -27.27 17.54 -7.52
CA VAL A 75 -27.10 16.20 -6.95
C VAL A 75 -28.45 15.52 -6.89
N GLN A 76 -28.53 14.31 -7.43
CA GLN A 76 -29.74 13.49 -7.41
C GLN A 76 -29.39 12.07 -6.96
N VAL A 77 -30.01 11.63 -5.86
CA VAL A 77 -29.88 10.23 -5.41
C VAL A 77 -30.77 9.36 -6.30
N LEU A 78 -30.15 8.39 -6.97
CA LEU A 78 -30.82 7.47 -7.89
C LEU A 78 -31.32 6.21 -7.15
N SER A 79 -30.53 5.71 -6.19
CA SER A 79 -30.93 4.57 -5.36
C SER A 79 -30.27 4.63 -3.98
N PHE A 80 -30.96 4.09 -2.98
CA PHE A 80 -30.43 3.90 -1.64
C PHE A 80 -29.49 2.68 -1.57
N PRO A 81 -28.61 2.61 -0.57
CA PRO A 81 -27.74 1.45 -0.41
C PRO A 81 -28.57 0.17 -0.17
N PRO A 82 -28.14 -0.98 -0.73
CA PRO A 82 -28.80 -2.25 -0.47
C PRO A 82 -28.64 -2.66 0.99
N GLU A 83 -29.62 -3.39 1.54
CA GLU A 83 -29.59 -3.90 2.92
C GLU A 83 -28.44 -4.90 3.15
N THR A 84 -28.11 -5.67 2.11
CA THR A 84 -27.00 -6.64 2.12
C THR A 84 -25.88 -6.19 1.19
N THR A 85 -24.69 -6.02 1.75
CA THR A 85 -23.49 -5.70 0.96
C THR A 85 -22.84 -6.98 0.46
N VAL A 86 -23.09 -7.34 -0.80
CA VAL A 86 -22.36 -8.43 -1.46
C VAL A 86 -21.02 -7.88 -1.95
N ARG A 87 -19.91 -8.34 -1.35
CA ARG A 87 -18.58 -8.03 -1.88
C ARG A 87 -18.30 -8.91 -3.09
N ALA A 88 -18.23 -8.30 -4.26
CA ALA A 88 -17.73 -9.00 -5.44
C ALA A 88 -16.24 -9.36 -5.21
N PRO A 89 -15.82 -10.58 -5.58
CA PRO A 89 -14.42 -10.97 -5.49
C PRO A 89 -13.58 -10.11 -6.46
N LEU A 90 -12.32 -9.89 -6.10
CA LEU A 90 -11.38 -9.22 -6.99
C LEU A 90 -11.08 -10.10 -8.20
N PRO A 91 -10.89 -9.52 -9.40
CA PRO A 91 -10.54 -10.29 -10.58
C PRO A 91 -9.15 -10.90 -10.42
N HIS A 92 -9.00 -12.16 -10.83
CA HIS A 92 -7.68 -12.81 -10.89
C HIS A 92 -6.99 -12.45 -12.21
N ILE A 93 -5.77 -11.91 -12.16
CA ILE A 93 -5.03 -11.46 -13.36
C ILE A 93 -3.55 -11.87 -13.31
N TYR A 94 -2.93 -11.89 -14.48
CA TYR A 94 -1.46 -11.88 -14.62
C TYR A 94 -0.91 -10.46 -14.51
N LEU A 95 0.26 -10.30 -13.88
CA LEU A 95 0.94 -9.02 -13.66
C LEU A 95 1.27 -8.30 -14.97
N ALA A 96 1.57 -9.04 -16.05
CA ALA A 96 1.82 -8.45 -17.36
C ALA A 96 0.61 -7.66 -17.91
N ARG A 97 -0.63 -7.99 -17.50
CA ARG A 97 -1.84 -7.24 -17.91
C ARG A 97 -1.81 -5.80 -17.40
N LEU A 98 -1.09 -5.51 -16.32
CA LEU A 98 -0.92 -4.15 -15.79
C LEU A 98 -0.02 -3.27 -16.68
N LEU A 99 0.81 -3.88 -17.52
CA LEU A 99 1.68 -3.17 -18.47
C LEU A 99 0.95 -2.87 -19.79
N GLN A 100 -0.13 -3.59 -20.08
CA GLN A 100 -0.95 -3.40 -21.27
C GLN A 100 -1.86 -2.19 -21.05
N GLY A 101 -1.55 -1.08 -21.72
CA GLY A 101 -2.25 0.19 -21.51
C GLY A 101 -3.76 0.11 -21.80
N GLY A 102 -4.57 0.61 -20.86
CA GLY A 102 -5.96 1.02 -21.12
C GLY A 102 -7.06 0.24 -20.39
N GLN A 103 -6.85 -1.01 -19.98
CA GLN A 103 -7.91 -1.85 -19.38
C GLN A 103 -7.46 -2.73 -18.20
N ALA A 104 -6.42 -2.31 -17.50
CA ALA A 104 -5.97 -3.00 -16.30
C ALA A 104 -6.84 -2.62 -15.08
N PRO A 105 -7.30 -3.57 -14.27
CA PRO A 105 -7.99 -3.27 -13.02
C PRO A 105 -7.06 -2.55 -12.04
N PHE A 106 -7.62 -1.58 -11.30
CA PHE A 106 -6.88 -0.89 -10.23
C PHE A 106 -6.65 -1.79 -9.01
N GLN A 107 -7.55 -2.75 -8.77
CA GLN A 107 -7.47 -3.75 -7.72
C GLN A 107 -7.71 -5.14 -8.30
N ALA A 108 -6.86 -6.09 -7.94
CA ALA A 108 -6.93 -7.45 -8.45
C ALA A 108 -6.22 -8.43 -7.50
N THR A 109 -6.33 -9.71 -7.84
CA THR A 109 -5.59 -10.79 -7.20
C THR A 109 -4.65 -11.43 -8.23
N ALA A 110 -3.44 -11.79 -7.82
CA ALA A 110 -2.50 -12.56 -8.63
C ALA A 110 -1.82 -13.63 -7.78
N ALA A 111 -1.64 -14.83 -8.34
CA ALA A 111 -0.77 -15.84 -7.76
C ALA A 111 0.68 -15.52 -8.18
N CYS A 112 1.56 -15.30 -7.22
CA CYS A 112 2.93 -14.87 -7.48
C CYS A 112 3.90 -15.45 -6.44
N HIS A 113 5.20 -15.28 -6.68
CA HIS A 113 6.27 -15.73 -5.80
C HIS A 113 7.04 -14.53 -5.26
N ILE A 114 7.33 -14.51 -3.95
CA ILE A 114 8.19 -13.48 -3.36
C ILE A 114 9.64 -13.81 -3.69
N VAL A 115 10.28 -13.00 -4.54
CA VAL A 115 11.64 -13.23 -5.03
C VAL A 115 12.69 -12.66 -4.08
N SER A 116 12.48 -11.45 -3.58
CA SER A 116 13.42 -10.78 -2.69
C SER A 116 12.77 -9.67 -1.88
N VAL A 117 13.27 -9.42 -0.67
CA VAL A 117 12.87 -8.28 0.16
C VAL A 117 13.87 -7.14 -0.06
N PHE A 118 13.39 -5.93 -0.31
CA PHE A 118 14.24 -4.74 -0.46
C PHE A 118 14.45 -4.00 0.85
N SER A 119 13.37 -3.82 1.62
CA SER A 119 13.43 -3.11 2.88
C SER A 119 12.40 -3.61 3.87
N LEU A 120 12.75 -3.58 5.15
CA LEU A 120 11.86 -3.85 6.28
C LEU A 120 12.05 -2.76 7.32
N GLN A 121 10.97 -2.19 7.80
CA GLN A 121 10.98 -1.17 8.84
C GLN A 121 9.92 -1.50 9.89
N LEU A 122 10.34 -1.58 11.14
CA LEU A 122 9.50 -1.80 12.31
C LEU A 122 9.75 -0.66 13.28
N LEU A 123 8.71 0.03 13.73
CA LEU A 123 8.85 1.17 14.62
C LEU A 123 7.69 1.30 15.59
N TRP A 124 7.98 1.86 16.76
CA TRP A 124 6.98 2.26 17.74
C TRP A 124 6.88 3.77 17.74
N VAL A 125 5.66 4.30 17.64
CA VAL A 125 5.41 5.74 17.64
C VAL A 125 4.35 6.12 18.65
N CYS A 126 4.43 7.35 19.14
CA CYS A 126 3.41 7.93 19.99
C CYS A 126 2.11 8.10 19.19
N ALA A 127 1.00 7.61 19.72
CA ALA A 127 -0.32 7.74 19.08
C ALA A 127 -0.75 9.20 18.89
N HIS A 128 -0.20 10.13 19.68
CA HIS A 128 -0.56 11.55 19.66
C HIS A 128 0.32 12.37 18.70
N CYS A 129 1.65 12.28 18.82
CA CYS A 129 2.58 13.14 18.08
C CYS A 129 3.37 12.43 16.98
N THR A 130 3.21 11.12 16.82
CA THR A 130 3.91 10.29 15.80
C THR A 130 5.44 10.25 15.92
N SER A 131 6.02 10.77 17.01
CA SER A 131 7.44 10.62 17.30
C SER A 131 7.77 9.19 17.73
N ILE A 132 9.04 8.81 17.58
CA ILE A 132 9.52 7.48 17.93
C ILE A 132 9.41 7.28 19.45
N CYS A 133 8.96 6.09 19.86
CA CYS A 133 8.91 5.67 21.24
C CYS A 133 9.96 4.60 21.51
N SER A 134 11.04 4.95 22.23
CA SER A 134 12.04 3.98 22.71
C SER A 134 11.69 3.55 24.13
N GLN A 135 11.77 2.26 24.43
CA GLN A 135 11.40 1.68 25.74
C GLN A 135 9.97 2.08 26.18
N GLY A 136 9.06 2.26 25.21
CA GLY A 136 7.68 2.70 25.47
C GLY A 136 7.51 4.18 25.86
N ARG A 137 8.57 4.99 25.81
CA ARG A 137 8.52 6.43 26.12
C ARG A 137 8.71 7.27 24.88
N CYS A 138 7.88 8.30 24.74
CA CYS A 138 7.99 9.29 23.67
C CYS A 138 9.33 10.03 23.75
N THR A 139 10.07 10.08 22.65
CA THR A 139 11.41 10.71 22.58
C THR A 139 11.37 12.25 22.48
N LEU A 140 10.20 12.86 22.29
CA LEU A 140 10.04 14.32 22.28
C LEU A 140 10.20 14.88 23.71
N GLN A 141 11.44 15.22 24.08
CA GLN A 141 11.77 16.03 25.24
C GLN A 141 11.27 17.47 25.01
N GLY A 142 10.14 17.85 25.60
CA GLY A 142 9.76 19.27 25.64
C GLY A 142 8.27 19.56 25.80
N SER A 143 7.39 18.59 25.57
CA SER A 143 5.98 18.69 25.96
C SER A 143 5.55 17.37 26.53
N THR A 144 4.91 17.38 27.70
CA THR A 144 4.24 16.20 28.26
C THR A 144 3.18 15.76 27.26
N CYS A 145 3.52 14.81 26.39
CA CYS A 145 2.52 14.14 25.57
C CYS A 145 1.46 13.61 26.54
N PRO A 146 0.19 14.04 26.39
CA PRO A 146 -0.84 13.79 27.40
C PRO A 146 -1.18 12.30 27.54
N THR A 147 -0.70 11.47 26.62
CA THR A 147 -0.94 10.03 26.62
C THR A 147 0.37 9.30 26.34
N GLN A 148 0.75 8.36 27.21
CA GLN A 148 1.88 7.43 27.01
C GLN A 148 1.47 6.22 26.13
N THR A 149 0.53 6.41 25.22
CA THR A 149 0.14 5.36 24.28
C THR A 149 1.10 5.32 23.11
N SER A 150 1.65 4.14 22.88
CA SER A 150 2.50 3.85 21.73
C SER A 150 1.81 2.82 20.83
N ILE A 151 1.95 3.00 19.53
CA ILE A 151 1.44 2.10 18.51
C ILE A 151 2.60 1.62 17.65
N SER A 152 2.54 0.35 17.24
CA SER A 152 3.49 -0.19 16.28
C SER A 152 3.10 0.22 14.85
N GLN A 153 4.10 0.51 14.04
CA GLN A 153 3.97 0.64 12.59
C GLN A 153 5.02 -0.25 11.94
N ALA A 154 4.61 -0.87 10.85
CA ALA A 154 5.48 -1.74 10.07
C ALA A 154 5.36 -1.41 8.60
N SER A 155 6.47 -1.50 7.86
CA SER A 155 6.50 -1.38 6.41
C SER A 155 7.51 -2.34 5.84
N ILE A 156 7.14 -3.06 4.78
CA ILE A 156 8.05 -3.93 4.03
C ILE A 156 7.83 -3.67 2.54
N SER A 157 8.92 -3.70 1.78
CA SER A 157 8.87 -3.66 0.32
C SER A 157 9.63 -4.86 -0.24
N PHE A 158 9.02 -5.59 -1.15
CA PHE A 158 9.58 -6.79 -1.76
C PHE A 158 9.21 -6.90 -3.24
N LEU A 159 9.97 -7.73 -3.96
CA LEU A 159 9.75 -8.08 -5.35
C LEU A 159 8.90 -9.35 -5.42
N VAL A 160 7.87 -9.32 -6.25
CA VAL A 160 7.13 -10.52 -6.64
C VAL A 160 7.22 -10.72 -8.15
N GLU A 161 7.10 -11.97 -8.55
CA GLU A 161 6.95 -12.36 -9.96
C GLU A 161 5.85 -13.41 -10.10
N ASP A 162 5.16 -13.44 -11.24
CA ASP A 162 4.16 -14.45 -11.57
C ASP A 162 4.54 -15.28 -12.81
N GLY A 163 5.80 -15.17 -13.26
CA GLY A 163 6.29 -15.74 -14.51
C GLY A 163 5.96 -14.91 -15.77
N THR A 164 5.05 -13.94 -15.68
CA THR A 164 4.71 -13.03 -16.80
C THR A 164 5.35 -11.65 -16.64
N ALA A 165 5.44 -11.15 -15.42
CA ALA A 165 6.10 -9.89 -15.09
C ALA A 165 6.54 -9.85 -13.63
N GLU A 166 7.37 -8.86 -13.31
CA GLU A 166 7.79 -8.54 -11.95
C GLU A 166 7.07 -7.27 -11.44
N ALA A 167 6.76 -7.25 -10.14
CA ALA A 167 6.19 -6.09 -9.48
C ALA A 167 6.82 -5.85 -8.10
N VAL A 168 6.94 -4.57 -7.73
CA VAL A 168 7.36 -4.17 -6.38
C VAL A 168 6.12 -3.95 -5.53
N VAL A 169 6.01 -4.68 -4.44
CA VAL A 169 4.87 -4.63 -3.52
C VAL A 169 5.30 -3.96 -2.23
N THR A 170 4.47 -3.04 -1.72
CA THR A 170 4.63 -2.45 -0.38
C THR A 170 3.49 -2.89 0.52
N CYS A 171 3.83 -3.49 1.66
CA CYS A 171 2.89 -3.86 2.71
C CYS A 171 3.07 -2.97 3.94
N ARG A 172 1.98 -2.73 4.67
CA ARG A 172 1.99 -1.92 5.89
C ARG A 172 1.33 -2.67 7.06
N ASN A 173 1.82 -2.40 8.26
CA ASN A 173 1.28 -2.85 9.53
C ASN A 173 1.07 -4.38 9.56
N HIS A 174 -0.16 -4.85 9.81
CA HIS A 174 -0.46 -6.27 9.95
C HIS A 174 -0.18 -7.09 8.67
N HIS A 175 -0.22 -6.48 7.48
CA HIS A 175 0.17 -7.17 6.25
C HIS A 175 1.67 -7.56 6.23
N VAL A 176 2.50 -6.90 7.03
CA VAL A 176 3.93 -7.24 7.15
C VAL A 176 4.11 -8.60 7.83
N ALA A 177 3.28 -8.94 8.82
CA ALA A 177 3.32 -10.25 9.48
C ALA A 177 3.05 -11.37 8.47
N ALA A 178 1.99 -11.21 7.66
CA ALA A 178 1.64 -12.17 6.60
C ALA A 178 2.74 -12.27 5.53
N ALA A 179 3.34 -11.15 5.12
CA ALA A 179 4.46 -11.15 4.17
C ALA A 179 5.66 -11.95 4.73
N LEU A 180 5.98 -11.77 6.02
CA LEU A 180 7.05 -12.50 6.69
C LEU A 180 6.69 -13.96 7.04
N GLY A 181 5.44 -14.39 6.84
CA GLY A 181 4.99 -15.73 7.20
C GLY A 181 4.92 -15.97 8.71
N LEU A 182 4.77 -14.91 9.51
CA LEU A 182 4.71 -14.98 10.98
C LEU A 182 3.27 -15.11 11.44
N CYS A 183 3.01 -15.99 12.41
CA CYS A 183 1.71 -16.05 13.08
C CYS A 183 1.54 -14.86 14.05
N SER A 184 0.32 -14.67 14.56
CA SER A 184 -0.02 -13.53 15.42
C SER A 184 0.84 -13.44 16.69
N SER A 185 1.17 -14.58 17.31
CA SER A 185 1.97 -14.62 18.55
C SER A 185 3.45 -14.29 18.30
N GLU A 186 4.03 -14.84 17.24
CA GLU A 186 5.40 -14.53 16.79
C GLU A 186 5.55 -13.06 16.41
N TRP A 187 4.56 -12.53 15.69
CA TRP A 187 4.53 -11.12 15.30
C TRP A 187 4.49 -10.18 16.50
N THR A 188 3.60 -10.45 17.47
CA THR A 188 3.55 -9.66 18.71
C THR A 188 4.84 -9.75 19.50
N SER A 189 5.43 -10.95 19.60
CA SER A 189 6.71 -11.15 20.28
C SER A 189 7.84 -10.36 19.60
N LEU A 190 7.89 -10.36 18.27
CA LEU A 190 8.84 -9.57 17.49
C LEU A 190 8.67 -8.07 17.72
N LEU A 191 7.43 -7.58 17.74
CA LEU A 191 7.16 -6.16 17.99
C LEU A 191 7.58 -5.73 19.40
N GLU A 192 7.41 -6.57 20.42
CA GLU A 192 7.90 -6.26 21.78
C GLU A 192 9.42 -6.22 21.84
N LEU A 193 10.15 -7.06 21.08
CA LEU A 193 11.61 -6.94 20.96
C LEU A 193 12.03 -5.61 20.33
N VAL A 194 11.28 -5.12 19.33
CA VAL A 194 11.51 -3.82 18.69
C VAL A 194 11.18 -2.64 19.61
N ARG A 195 10.38 -2.86 20.68
CA ARG A 195 9.96 -1.80 21.60
C ARG A 195 11.11 -1.20 22.40
N GLY A 196 12.14 -1.99 22.69
CA GLY A 196 13.39 -1.54 23.30
C GLY A 196 14.07 -0.44 22.47
N PRO A 197 14.57 -0.75 21.26
CA PRO A 197 15.22 0.22 20.38
C PRO A 197 14.25 1.27 19.81
N GLY A 198 12.95 0.98 19.77
CA GLY A 198 11.90 1.88 19.26
C GLY A 198 11.83 1.98 17.72
N LYS A 199 12.93 1.70 17.03
CA LYS A 199 13.00 1.63 15.56
C LYS A 199 14.05 0.62 15.12
N VAL A 200 13.66 -0.28 14.23
CA VAL A 200 14.54 -1.20 13.51
C VAL A 200 14.26 -1.05 12.02
N ALA A 201 15.30 -0.84 11.23
CA ALA A 201 15.18 -0.69 9.78
C ALA A 201 16.30 -1.46 9.08
N LEU A 202 15.93 -2.21 8.04
CA LEU A 202 16.81 -3.03 7.24
C LEU A 202 16.67 -2.63 5.78
N GLN A 203 17.82 -2.52 5.11
CA GLN A 203 17.92 -2.47 3.67
C GLN A 203 18.70 -3.70 3.25
N LEU A 204 18.13 -4.52 2.38
CA LEU A 204 18.77 -5.75 1.92
C LEU A 204 19.51 -5.52 0.59
N PRO A 205 20.63 -6.21 0.36
CA PRO A 205 21.37 -6.13 -0.90
C PRO A 205 20.48 -6.60 -2.06
N GLY A 206 20.30 -5.74 -3.07
CA GLY A 206 19.38 -5.99 -4.20
C GLY A 206 18.57 -4.75 -4.60
N SER A 207 18.51 -3.73 -3.73
CA SER A 207 18.03 -2.39 -4.07
C SER A 207 19.07 -1.68 -4.94
N ALA A 208 18.69 -1.22 -6.13
CA ALA A 208 19.56 -0.52 -7.10
C ALA A 208 20.06 0.86 -6.63
N ALA A 209 19.92 1.18 -5.34
CA ALA A 209 20.48 2.36 -4.70
C ALA A 209 21.41 1.88 -3.57
N GLN A 210 22.72 1.88 -3.85
CA GLN A 210 23.72 1.92 -2.79
C GLN A 210 23.48 3.22 -1.99
N PRO A 211 23.49 3.13 -0.65
CA PRO A 211 24.76 3.31 0.03
C PRO A 211 25.00 2.24 1.08
N GLU A 212 26.24 1.76 1.13
CA GLU A 212 26.75 1.02 2.27
C GLU A 212 26.53 1.85 3.52
N THR A 213 25.73 1.33 4.44
CA THR A 213 25.60 1.95 5.75
C THR A 213 26.35 1.07 6.74
N SER A 214 27.59 1.52 6.99
CA SER A 214 28.35 1.40 8.24
C SER A 214 27.93 0.24 9.13
N ALA A 215 28.79 -0.79 9.13
CA ALA A 215 28.88 -1.80 10.15
C ALA A 215 29.02 -1.15 11.55
N LYS A 216 27.90 -0.84 12.18
CA LYS A 216 27.78 -0.83 13.62
C LYS A 216 27.14 -2.15 13.99
N THR A 217 27.99 -3.07 14.44
CA THR A 217 27.70 -4.23 15.29
C THR A 217 26.26 -4.70 15.21
N ASP A 218 26.01 -5.64 14.30
CA ASP A 218 24.69 -6.20 13.99
C ASP A 218 24.03 -6.72 15.28
N GLU A 219 23.04 -5.98 15.81
CA GLU A 219 22.24 -6.40 16.96
C GLU A 219 21.61 -7.77 16.64
N PRO A 220 21.43 -8.68 17.63
CA PRO A 220 20.88 -10.02 17.38
C PRO A 220 19.54 -9.99 16.63
N LEU A 221 18.75 -8.93 16.82
CA LEU A 221 17.49 -8.69 16.13
C LEU A 221 17.68 -8.34 14.64
N THR A 222 18.69 -7.55 14.26
CA THR A 222 18.94 -7.21 12.86
C THR A 222 19.44 -8.42 12.07
N LEU A 223 20.27 -9.26 12.69
CA LEU A 223 20.71 -10.54 12.12
C LEU A 223 19.56 -11.52 11.93
N PHE A 224 18.71 -11.68 12.95
CA PHE A 224 17.52 -12.53 12.87
C PHE A 224 16.62 -12.11 11.71
N LEU A 225 16.27 -10.82 11.65
CA LEU A 225 15.40 -10.28 10.62
C LEU A 225 16.00 -10.36 9.21
N ARG A 226 17.32 -10.12 9.07
CA ARG A 226 18.01 -10.29 7.79
C ARG A 226 17.93 -11.75 7.33
N THR A 227 18.21 -12.69 8.23
CA THR A 227 18.14 -14.13 7.95
C THR A 227 16.73 -14.56 7.55
N LEU A 228 15.71 -14.09 8.29
CA LEU A 228 14.31 -14.34 8.00
C LEU A 228 13.92 -13.84 6.60
N CYS A 229 14.26 -12.59 6.26
CA CYS A 229 13.93 -11.97 4.98
C CYS A 229 14.58 -12.66 3.76
N THR A 230 15.67 -13.40 3.96
CA THR A 230 16.35 -14.18 2.93
C THR A 230 15.98 -15.67 2.94
N SER A 231 15.20 -16.12 3.92
CA SER A 231 14.81 -17.52 4.08
C SER A 231 13.68 -17.92 3.13
N LEU A 232 13.60 -19.21 2.83
CA LEU A 232 12.49 -19.79 2.03
C LEU A 232 11.13 -19.71 2.74
N SER A 233 11.10 -19.42 4.04
CA SER A 233 9.85 -19.13 4.75
C SER A 233 9.24 -17.80 4.29
N VAL A 234 10.06 -16.84 3.85
CA VAL A 234 9.60 -15.55 3.29
C VAL A 234 9.58 -15.60 1.77
N LEU A 235 10.62 -16.16 1.15
CA LEU A 235 10.74 -16.29 -0.31
C LEU A 235 9.93 -17.49 -0.80
N ARG A 236 8.61 -17.32 -0.85
CA ARG A 236 7.63 -18.40 -1.07
C ARG A 236 6.52 -17.99 -2.06
N PRO A 237 5.78 -18.96 -2.64
CA PRO A 237 4.59 -18.68 -3.42
C PRO A 237 3.46 -18.14 -2.53
N ILE A 238 2.72 -17.15 -3.03
CA ILE A 238 1.61 -16.48 -2.37
C ILE A 238 0.48 -16.17 -3.35
N VAL A 239 -0.72 -15.93 -2.82
CA VAL A 239 -1.83 -15.28 -3.52
C VAL A 239 -1.94 -13.86 -3.00
N LEU A 240 -1.56 -12.89 -3.83
CA LEU A 240 -1.53 -11.47 -3.49
C LEU A 240 -2.81 -10.79 -3.97
N SER A 241 -3.55 -10.18 -3.07
CA SER A 241 -4.55 -9.16 -3.43
C SER A 241 -3.93 -7.77 -3.28
N PHE A 242 -4.03 -6.96 -4.31
CA PHE A 242 -3.31 -5.70 -4.40
C PHE A 242 -4.16 -4.58 -5.00
N GLU A 243 -3.69 -3.35 -4.75
CA GLU A 243 -4.08 -2.16 -5.48
C GLU A 243 -2.85 -1.51 -6.11
N LEU A 244 -3.01 -0.81 -7.23
CA LEU A 244 -1.91 -0.02 -7.79
C LEU A 244 -1.56 1.13 -6.83
N GLU A 245 -0.27 1.34 -6.55
CA GLU A 245 0.15 2.48 -5.70
C GLU A 245 -0.21 3.83 -6.36
N ARG A 246 -0.26 3.84 -7.69
CA ARG A 246 -0.74 4.97 -8.48
C ARG A 246 -2.26 5.08 -8.38
N LYS A 247 -2.76 6.19 -7.82
CA LYS A 247 -4.19 6.50 -7.85
C LYS A 247 -4.78 6.45 -9.27
N PRO A 248 -6.00 5.90 -9.45
CA PRO A 248 -6.64 5.79 -10.76
C PRO A 248 -6.96 7.18 -11.35
N SER A 249 -7.17 8.19 -10.49
CA SER A 249 -7.39 9.58 -10.89
C SER A 249 -6.11 10.34 -11.29
N LYS A 250 -4.94 9.72 -11.19
CA LYS A 250 -3.67 10.37 -11.52
C LYS A 250 -3.46 10.43 -13.02
N ILE A 251 -3.28 11.63 -13.57
CA ILE A 251 -2.85 11.83 -14.95
C ILE A 251 -1.37 11.45 -15.02
N VAL A 252 -1.01 10.50 -15.89
CA VAL A 252 0.39 10.12 -16.11
C VAL A 252 0.77 10.41 -17.54
N PRO A 253 1.85 11.18 -17.75
CA PRO A 253 2.44 11.33 -19.07
C PRO A 253 3.00 9.98 -19.52
N LEU A 254 2.94 9.72 -20.83
CA LEU A 254 3.55 8.52 -21.40
C LEU A 254 5.08 8.64 -21.20
N GLU A 255 5.64 7.90 -20.23
CA GLU A 255 7.08 7.86 -20.03
C GLU A 255 7.71 6.88 -21.03
N PRO A 256 8.74 7.29 -21.79
CA PRO A 256 9.45 6.37 -22.68
C PRO A 256 10.20 5.31 -21.86
N PRO A 257 10.42 4.11 -22.42
CA PRO A 257 11.21 3.09 -21.77
C PRO A 257 12.63 3.59 -21.54
N ARG A 258 13.23 3.21 -20.40
CA ARG A 258 14.56 3.66 -19.99
C ARG A 258 15.59 2.58 -20.31
N LEU A 259 16.78 3.00 -20.72
CA LEU A 259 17.88 2.09 -21.04
C LEU A 259 18.55 1.66 -19.72
N LYS A 260 18.61 0.35 -19.44
CA LYS A 260 19.14 -0.23 -18.21
C LYS A 260 20.18 -1.29 -18.51
N GLN A 261 21.23 -1.30 -17.71
CA GLN A 261 22.31 -2.27 -17.77
C GLN A 261 22.01 -3.51 -16.94
N PHE A 262 22.20 -4.67 -17.55
CA PHE A 262 22.06 -5.99 -16.95
C PHE A 262 23.40 -6.72 -17.06
N HIS A 263 23.83 -7.30 -15.96
CA HIS A 263 24.97 -8.19 -15.92
C HIS A 263 24.42 -9.61 -15.83
N CYS A 264 24.58 -10.37 -16.90
CA CYS A 264 24.14 -11.75 -16.98
C CYS A 264 25.40 -12.61 -17.04
N GLY A 265 25.74 -13.32 -15.96
CA GLY A 265 26.84 -14.28 -15.94
C GLY A 265 27.91 -14.05 -14.86
N THR A 266 28.91 -14.94 -14.86
CA THR A 266 30.10 -14.86 -13.99
C THR A 266 31.07 -13.78 -14.46
N ALA A 267 31.95 -13.33 -13.56
CA ALA A 267 32.91 -12.25 -13.80
C ALA A 267 33.67 -12.40 -15.14
N GLY A 268 33.29 -11.62 -16.16
CA GLY A 268 33.88 -11.67 -17.50
C GLY A 268 32.90 -11.35 -18.64
N ASP A 269 31.60 -11.54 -18.43
CA ASP A 269 30.59 -11.28 -19.46
C ASP A 269 30.29 -9.79 -19.66
N LEU A 270 30.12 -9.39 -20.93
CA LEU A 270 29.82 -8.02 -21.32
C LEU A 270 28.44 -7.59 -20.78
N PRO A 271 28.33 -6.39 -20.20
CA PRO A 271 27.04 -5.89 -19.74
C PRO A 271 26.09 -5.66 -20.93
N LEU A 272 24.87 -6.19 -20.81
CA LEU A 272 23.81 -6.00 -21.79
C LEU A 272 23.01 -4.74 -21.44
N LEU A 273 22.65 -3.98 -22.47
CA LEU A 273 21.82 -2.79 -22.34
C LEU A 273 20.45 -3.05 -22.96
N THR A 274 19.38 -2.90 -22.19
CA THR A 274 18.00 -3.13 -22.67
C THR A 274 17.08 -1.97 -22.30
N HIS A 275 16.08 -1.72 -23.14
CA HIS A 275 15.01 -0.78 -22.84
C HIS A 275 14.00 -1.45 -21.91
N VAL A 276 13.78 -0.85 -20.75
CA VAL A 276 12.86 -1.35 -19.73
C VAL A 276 11.76 -0.34 -19.43
N ASN A 277 10.54 -0.84 -19.33
CA ASN A 277 9.43 -0.07 -18.80
C ASN A 277 9.63 0.22 -17.30
N PRO A 278 9.02 1.28 -16.76
CA PRO A 278 9.01 1.50 -15.32
C PRO A 278 8.39 0.28 -14.61
N ARG A 279 8.99 -0.14 -13.50
CA ARG A 279 8.49 -1.29 -12.74
C ARG A 279 7.09 -1.01 -12.19
N ILE A 280 6.27 -2.05 -12.17
CA ILE A 280 4.96 -2.04 -11.55
C ILE A 280 5.13 -1.83 -10.04
N ARG A 281 4.35 -0.92 -9.45
CA ARG A 281 4.35 -0.64 -8.02
C ARG A 281 2.96 -0.84 -7.44
N LEU A 282 2.88 -1.74 -6.46
CA LEU A 282 1.64 -2.22 -5.87
C LEU A 282 1.63 -1.95 -4.37
N SER A 283 0.43 -1.71 -3.84
CA SER A 283 0.13 -1.71 -2.41
C SER A 283 -0.64 -2.98 -2.07
N CYS A 284 -0.24 -3.68 -1.02
CA CYS A 284 -0.90 -4.91 -0.60
C CYS A 284 -2.23 -4.65 0.12
N LEU A 285 -3.27 -5.38 -0.30
CA LEU A 285 -4.57 -5.47 0.37
C LEU A 285 -4.69 -6.72 1.24
N SER A 286 -4.16 -7.85 0.78
CA SER A 286 -4.04 -9.08 1.56
C SER A 286 -3.02 -10.03 0.93
N ILE A 287 -2.46 -10.91 1.75
CA ILE A 287 -1.59 -12.01 1.34
C ILE A 287 -2.23 -13.29 1.88
N GLN A 288 -2.36 -14.28 1.02
CA GLN A 288 -2.84 -15.61 1.36
C GLN A 288 -1.83 -16.65 0.88
N GLU A 289 -1.78 -17.78 1.55
CA GLU A 289 -1.04 -18.93 1.06
C GLU A 289 -1.83 -19.58 -0.10
N PRO A 290 -1.14 -20.13 -1.11
CA PRO A 290 -1.83 -20.88 -2.16
C PRO A 290 -2.54 -22.09 -1.54
N GLU A 291 -3.82 -22.26 -1.89
CA GLU A 291 -4.55 -23.48 -1.57
C GLU A 291 -3.84 -24.63 -2.27
N HIS A 292 -3.15 -25.46 -1.49
CA HIS A 292 -2.69 -26.74 -1.99
C HIS A 292 -3.95 -27.57 -2.19
N SER A 293 -4.24 -27.98 -3.42
CA SER A 293 -5.15 -29.09 -3.67
C SER A 293 -4.53 -30.37 -3.11
N SER A 294 -4.49 -30.49 -1.78
CA SER A 294 -4.19 -31.74 -1.11
C SER A 294 -5.39 -32.66 -1.26
N SER A 295 -5.53 -33.25 -2.45
CA SER A 295 -6.07 -34.59 -2.58
C SER A 295 -5.11 -35.57 -1.90
N LEU A 296 -5.07 -35.56 -0.57
CA LEU A 296 -4.64 -36.63 0.35
C LEU A 296 -4.70 -36.07 1.79
N GLY A 297 -5.59 -36.66 2.58
CA GLY A 297 -6.01 -36.15 3.88
C GLY A 297 -4.99 -36.24 5.01
N GLY A 298 -5.30 -35.52 6.10
CA GLY A 298 -4.57 -35.47 7.37
C GLY A 298 -3.39 -34.50 7.33
N PHE A 299 -3.22 -33.52 8.20
CA PHE A 299 -3.72 -33.31 9.54
C PHE A 299 -3.96 -31.82 9.78
N ALA A 300 -4.99 -31.50 10.56
CA ALA A 300 -5.12 -30.20 11.20
C ALA A 300 -3.93 -29.99 12.15
N ALA A 301 -3.20 -28.88 11.98
CA ALA A 301 -2.36 -28.31 13.02
C ALA A 301 -2.84 -26.87 13.25
N SER A 302 -3.53 -26.72 14.38
CA SER A 302 -3.92 -25.44 14.97
C SER A 302 -2.68 -24.73 15.51
N CYS A 303 -2.53 -23.45 15.17
CA CYS A 303 -1.82 -22.43 15.94
C CYS A 303 -2.67 -21.15 15.91
#